data_AF-A0A554L900-F1
#
_entry.id   AF-A0A554L900-F1
#
_cell.length_a   1.000
_cell.length_b   1.000
_cell.length_c   1.000
_cell.angle_alpha   90.00
_cell.angle_beta   90.00
_cell.angle_gamma   90.00
#
_symmetry.space_group_name_H-M   'P 1'
#
loop_
_entity.id
_entity.type
_entity.pdbx_description
1 polymer ?
#
loop_
_entity_poly.entity_id
_entity_poly.type
_entity_poly.pdbx_seq_one_letter_code
_entity_poly.pdbx_strand_id
1 'polypeptide(L)'
;MSNKYGISEKELIKIRERDKTCVYCHKVMIDPRSRGRRIDWATIEHLNFMPPWNNASTVAICCWSCNSSRGSKKLLDWFKGEYCLIKKINEKTVAKPVREFIKVQVKSVLTILSN
;
A
#
# COMPACT_ATOMS: atom_id res chain seq x y z
N MET A 1 9.33 0.19 16.00
CA MET A 1 8.48 -1.03 16.10
C MET A 1 9.07 -2.00 15.10
N SER A 2 9.93 -2.93 15.53
CA SER A 2 10.58 -3.88 14.62
C SER A 2 9.48 -4.63 13.86
N ASN A 3 9.40 -4.42 12.54
CA ASN A 3 8.40 -5.14 11.78
C ASN A 3 8.88 -6.57 11.57
N LYS A 4 7.94 -7.53 11.55
CA LYS A 4 8.25 -8.93 11.26
C LYS A 4 8.69 -9.17 9.80
N TYR A 5 8.82 -8.08 9.03
CA TYR A 5 8.99 -8.08 7.58
C TYR A 5 10.41 -7.66 7.15
N GLY A 6 11.33 -7.49 8.10
CA GLY A 6 12.74 -7.21 7.82
C GLY A 6 13.02 -5.82 7.28
N ILE A 7 12.13 -4.84 7.47
CA ILE A 7 12.40 -3.43 7.14
C ILE A 7 13.06 -2.78 8.35
N SER A 8 14.17 -2.07 8.11
CA SER A 8 14.84 -1.33 9.17
C SER A 8 13.94 -0.23 9.74
N GLU A 9 14.11 0.11 11.01
CA GLU A 9 13.34 1.19 11.65
C GLU A 9 13.53 2.53 10.92
N LYS A 10 14.76 2.81 10.46
CA LYS A 10 15.09 4.02 9.68
C LYS A 10 14.27 4.11 8.40
N GLU A 11 14.09 3.01 7.69
CA GLU A 11 13.26 2.97 6.48
C GLU A 11 11.77 3.09 6.82
N LEU A 12 11.30 2.47 7.90
CA LEU A 12 9.92 2.62 8.36
C LEU A 12 9.58 4.06 8.74
N ILE A 13 10.51 4.81 9.36
CA ILE A 13 10.33 6.22 9.67
C ILE A 13 10.11 7.02 8.38
N LYS A 14 10.99 6.87 7.39
CA LYS A 14 10.84 7.54 6.08
C LYS A 14 9.53 7.21 5.39
N ILE A 15 9.10 5.95 5.45
CA ILE A 15 7.83 5.50 4.86
C ILE A 15 6.64 6.18 5.57
N ARG A 16 6.67 6.29 6.91
CA ARG A 16 5.63 6.99 7.69
C ARG A 16 5.60 8.49 7.44
N GLU A 17 6.76 9.12 7.26
CA GLU A 17 6.87 10.54 6.91
C GLU A 17 6.34 10.83 5.49
N ARG A 18 6.56 9.89 4.57
CA ARG A 18 6.04 9.93 3.19
C ARG A 18 4.53 9.72 3.15
N ASP A 19 4.03 8.73 3.87
CA ASP A 19 2.65 8.23 3.79
C ASP A 19 1.79 8.78 4.94
N LYS A 20 1.60 10.11 4.98
CA LYS A 20 0.88 10.81 6.06
C LYS A 20 -0.63 10.52 6.11
N THR A 21 -1.20 10.17 4.96
CA THR A 21 -2.59 9.72 4.83
C THR A 21 -2.63 8.38 4.12
N CYS A 22 -3.75 7.68 4.21
CA CYS A 22 -3.89 6.37 3.58
C CYS A 22 -3.55 6.45 2.08
N VAL A 23 -2.54 5.72 1.62
CA VAL A 23 -2.08 5.78 0.21
C VAL A 23 -3.15 5.38 -0.82
N TYR A 24 -4.24 4.75 -0.38
CA TYR A 24 -5.34 4.35 -1.24
C TYR A 24 -6.52 5.33 -1.22
N CYS A 25 -7.05 5.66 -0.03
CA CYS A 25 -8.27 6.47 0.11
C CYS A 25 -8.07 7.85 0.74
N HIS A 26 -6.82 8.26 1.00
CA HIS A 26 -6.41 9.57 1.52
C HIS A 26 -6.99 9.99 2.88
N LYS A 27 -7.74 9.13 3.56
CA LYS A 27 -8.21 9.41 4.91
C LYS A 27 -7.04 9.55 5.88
N VAL A 28 -7.28 10.35 6.92
CA VAL A 28 -6.42 10.43 8.10
C VAL A 28 -6.34 9.04 8.74
N MET A 29 -5.12 8.67 9.14
CA MET A 29 -4.85 7.42 9.84
C MET A 29 -4.47 7.72 11.28
N ILE A 30 -4.71 6.78 12.17
CA ILE A 30 -4.36 6.89 13.58
C ILE A 30 -3.37 5.79 13.98
N ASP A 31 -2.59 6.05 15.03
CA ASP A 31 -1.68 5.03 15.58
C ASP A 31 -2.51 3.83 16.09
N PRO A 32 -2.20 2.58 15.67
CA PRO A 32 -2.84 1.38 16.20
C PRO A 32 -2.76 1.21 17.73
N ARG A 33 -1.84 1.91 18.40
CA ARG A 33 -1.71 1.93 19.86
C ARG A 33 -2.66 2.92 20.53
N SER A 34 -3.31 3.78 19.76
CA SER A 34 -4.34 4.69 20.26
C SER A 34 -5.67 3.95 20.47
N ARG A 35 -6.57 4.54 21.27
CA ARG A 35 -7.93 4.00 21.50
C ARG A 35 -8.93 4.29 20.38
N GLY A 36 -8.48 4.82 19.24
CA GLY A 36 -9.38 5.15 18.13
C GLY A 36 -9.83 3.93 17.32
N ARG A 37 -10.78 4.14 16.40
CA ARG A 37 -11.43 3.06 15.67
C ARG A 37 -10.44 2.29 14.81
N ARG A 38 -10.49 0.95 14.89
CA ARG A 38 -9.61 0.05 14.13
C ARG A 38 -9.59 0.32 12.63
N ILE A 39 -10.73 0.70 12.04
CA ILE A 39 -10.86 1.03 10.61
C ILE A 39 -9.98 2.21 10.15
N ASP A 40 -9.49 3.02 11.08
CA ASP A 40 -8.65 4.19 10.85
C ASP A 40 -7.16 3.91 11.13
N TRP A 41 -6.82 2.74 11.69
CA TRP A 41 -5.44 2.42 12.08
C TRP A 41 -4.47 2.44 10.90
N ALA A 42 -3.31 3.07 11.08
CA ALA A 42 -2.20 3.03 10.14
C ALA A 42 -1.56 1.62 10.15
N THR A 43 -1.51 0.98 8.99
CA THR A 43 -0.99 -0.38 8.80
C THR A 43 0.11 -0.42 7.75
N ILE A 44 1.04 -1.36 7.89
CA ILE A 44 2.04 -1.65 6.86
C ILE A 44 1.36 -2.45 5.74
N GLU A 45 1.53 -1.98 4.51
CA GLU A 45 0.98 -2.56 3.30
C GLU A 45 2.11 -3.01 2.39
N HIS A 46 2.02 -4.24 1.88
CA HIS A 46 2.93 -4.76 0.88
C HIS A 46 2.29 -4.62 -0.50
N LEU A 47 2.88 -3.78 -1.35
CA LEU A 47 2.39 -3.52 -2.69
C LEU A 47 2.59 -4.74 -3.60
N ASN A 48 3.72 -5.44 -3.42
CA ASN A 48 4.05 -6.65 -4.17
C ASN A 48 3.31 -7.88 -3.62
N PHE A 49 2.85 -8.75 -4.52
CA PHE A 49 2.18 -9.99 -4.15
C PHE A 49 3.18 -11.05 -3.64
N MET A 50 4.40 -11.06 -4.20
CA MET A 50 5.47 -11.98 -3.82
C MET A 50 6.65 -11.24 -3.16
N PRO A 51 7.50 -11.94 -2.41
CA PRO A 51 8.77 -11.37 -1.93
C PRO A 51 9.64 -10.83 -3.08
N PRO A 52 10.56 -9.88 -2.82
CA PRO A 52 10.93 -9.35 -1.51
C PRO A 52 9.92 -8.33 -0.97
N TRP A 53 9.63 -8.42 0.33
CA TRP A 53 8.66 -7.56 1.04
C TRP A 53 9.31 -6.47 1.90
N ASN A 54 10.63 -6.41 1.90
CA ASN A 54 11.46 -5.58 2.78
C ASN A 54 12.00 -4.31 2.07
N ASN A 55 11.33 -3.83 1.03
CA ASN A 55 11.79 -2.69 0.23
C ASN A 55 10.82 -1.50 0.32
N ALA A 56 11.34 -0.29 0.56
CA ALA A 56 10.55 0.93 0.68
C ALA A 56 9.78 1.34 -0.60
N SER A 57 10.21 0.84 -1.76
CA SER A 57 9.48 1.01 -3.03
C SER A 57 8.29 0.05 -3.19
N THR A 58 8.25 -1.03 -2.40
CA THR A 58 7.19 -2.04 -2.43
C THR A 58 6.35 -2.04 -1.15
N VAL A 59 6.59 -1.09 -0.25
CA VAL A 59 5.91 -0.97 1.04
C VAL A 59 5.33 0.42 1.20
N ALA A 60 4.12 0.50 1.74
CA ALA A 60 3.41 1.73 2.02
C ALA A 60 2.67 1.67 3.35
N ILE A 61 2.16 2.81 3.82
CA ILE A 61 1.20 2.87 4.93
C ILE A 61 -0.21 3.15 4.42
N CYS A 62 -1.16 2.32 4.82
CA CYS A 62 -2.58 2.55 4.52
C CYS A 62 -3.47 2.28 5.74
N CYS A 63 -4.73 2.72 5.68
CA CYS A 63 -5.67 2.43 6.76
C CYS A 63 -6.02 0.94 6.81
N TRP A 64 -6.37 0.45 8.00
CA TRP A 64 -6.79 -0.94 8.19
C TRP A 64 -7.92 -1.37 7.24
N SER A 65 -8.92 -0.53 6.99
CA SER A 65 -10.03 -0.89 6.10
C SER A 65 -9.58 -1.16 4.67
N CYS A 66 -8.66 -0.37 4.13
CA CYS A 66 -8.15 -0.60 2.78
C CYS A 66 -7.28 -1.85 2.74
N ASN A 67 -6.37 -1.99 3.72
CA ASN A 67 -5.51 -3.18 3.83
C ASN A 67 -6.35 -4.47 3.93
N SER A 68 -7.34 -4.48 4.84
CA SER A 68 -8.24 -5.62 5.04
C SER A 68 -9.10 -5.92 3.82
N SER A 69 -9.55 -4.90 3.07
CA SER A 69 -10.32 -5.11 1.84
C SER A 69 -9.47 -5.71 0.72
N ARG A 70 -8.22 -5.24 0.60
CA ARG A 70 -7.26 -5.80 -0.36
C ARG A 70 -6.99 -7.25 -0.02
N GLY A 71 -6.54 -7.52 1.22
CA GLY A 71 -6.07 -8.83 1.62
C GLY A 71 -4.95 -9.31 0.70
N SER A 72 -5.04 -10.56 0.24
CA SER A 72 -4.05 -11.17 -0.67
C SER A 72 -4.26 -10.84 -2.15
N LYS A 73 -5.22 -9.99 -2.53
CA LYS A 73 -5.49 -9.70 -3.95
C LYS A 73 -4.30 -8.96 -4.58
N LYS A 74 -4.02 -9.25 -5.85
CA LYS A 74 -3.13 -8.43 -6.67
C LYS A 74 -3.71 -7.02 -6.76
N LEU A 75 -2.83 -6.02 -6.71
CA LEU A 75 -3.24 -4.62 -6.59
C LEU A 75 -4.20 -4.17 -7.71
N LEU A 76 -3.88 -4.49 -8.97
CA LEU A 76 -4.69 -4.12 -10.12
C LEU A 76 -6.04 -4.86 -10.18
N ASP A 77 -6.09 -6.09 -9.65
CA ASP A 77 -7.34 -6.84 -9.55
C ASP A 77 -8.22 -6.31 -8.41
N TRP A 78 -7.61 -5.91 -7.29
CA TRP A 78 -8.33 -5.30 -6.18
C TRP A 78 -9.01 -3.98 -6.58
N PHE A 79 -8.36 -3.15 -7.41
CA PHE A 79 -8.95 -1.90 -7.91
C PHE A 79 -10.25 -2.09 -8.70
N LYS A 80 -10.46 -3.27 -9.29
CA LYS A 80 -11.69 -3.61 -10.01
C LYS A 80 -12.82 -4.06 -9.08
N GLY A 81 -12.52 -4.32 -7.80
CA GLY A 81 -13.49 -4.80 -6.82
C GLY A 81 -14.42 -3.70 -6.30
N GLU A 82 -15.60 -4.12 -5.84
CA GLU A 82 -16.67 -3.25 -5.35
C GLU A 82 -16.20 -2.20 -4.33
N TYR A 83 -15.37 -2.60 -3.36
CA TYR A 83 -14.83 -1.68 -2.35
C TYR A 83 -14.10 -0.49 -2.98
N CYS A 84 -13.26 -0.75 -3.98
CA CYS A 84 -12.50 0.27 -4.69
C CYS A 84 -13.40 1.13 -5.56
N LEU A 85 -14.40 0.54 -6.23
CA LEU A 85 -15.37 1.26 -7.05
C LEU A 85 -16.18 2.26 -6.19
N ILE A 86 -16.77 1.81 -5.08
CA ILE A 86 -17.54 2.65 -4.16
C ILE A 86 -16.69 3.79 -3.60
N LYS A 87 -15.42 3.52 -3.26
CA LYS A 87 -14.50 4.50 -2.69
C LYS A 87 -13.69 5.29 -3.72
N LYS A 88 -13.91 5.08 -5.02
CA LYS A 88 -13.18 5.71 -6.12
C LYS A 88 -11.65 5.52 -6.02
N ILE A 89 -11.20 4.35 -5.58
CA ILE A 89 -9.80 3.98 -5.48
C ILE A 89 -9.37 3.33 -6.80
N ASN A 90 -8.43 3.94 -7.52
CA ASN A 90 -7.87 3.42 -8.77
C ASN A 90 -6.46 3.98 -9.01
N GLU A 91 -5.79 3.50 -10.05
CA GLU A 91 -4.42 3.90 -10.44
C GLU A 91 -4.19 5.42 -10.58
N LYS A 92 -5.25 6.19 -10.88
CA LYS A 92 -5.18 7.65 -11.02
C LYS A 92 -5.39 8.37 -9.69
N THR A 93 -6.18 7.78 -8.78
CA THR A 93 -6.56 8.42 -7.52
C THR A 93 -5.63 8.06 -6.36
N VAL A 94 -4.95 6.91 -6.38
CA VAL A 94 -4.01 6.50 -5.32
C VAL A 94 -2.80 7.43 -5.21
N ALA A 95 -2.13 7.44 -4.06
CA ALA A 95 -0.97 8.27 -3.79
C ALA A 95 0.26 7.88 -4.64
N LYS A 96 1.23 8.81 -4.74
CA LYS A 96 2.44 8.67 -5.58
C LYS A 96 3.18 7.33 -5.40
N PRO A 97 3.44 6.82 -4.19
CA PRO A 97 4.18 5.56 -4.03
C PRO A 97 3.52 4.37 -4.73
N VAL A 98 2.19 4.29 -4.67
CA VAL A 98 1.40 3.23 -5.32
C VAL A 98 1.44 3.39 -6.83
N ARG A 99 1.32 4.63 -7.35
CA ARG A 99 1.41 4.89 -8.80
C ARG A 99 2.77 4.51 -9.36
N GLU A 100 3.85 4.86 -8.67
CA GLU A 100 5.21 4.50 -9.10
C GLU A 100 5.44 2.99 -9.08
N PHE A 101 4.93 2.29 -8.05
CA PHE A 101 4.97 0.83 -8.02
C PHE A 101 4.25 0.21 -9.23
N ILE A 102 3.05 0.68 -9.57
CA ILE A 102 2.29 0.18 -10.74
C ILE A 102 3.07 0.41 -12.04
N LYS A 103 3.65 1.59 -12.23
CA LYS A 103 4.44 1.90 -13.43
C LYS A 103 5.62 0.94 -13.60
N VAL A 104 6.32 0.61 -12.50
CA VAL A 104 7.43 -0.35 -12.53
C VAL A 104 6.92 -1.74 -12.91
N GLN A 105 5.82 -2.21 -12.31
CA GLN A 105 5.23 -3.51 -12.63
C GLN A 105 4.84 -3.63 -14.11
N VAL A 106 4.17 -2.61 -14.67
CA VAL A 106 3.77 -2.61 -16.08
C VAL A 106 4.98 -2.62 -17.01
N LYS A 107 6.02 -1.83 -16.72
CA LYS A 107 7.26 -1.84 -17.50
C LYS A 107 7.92 -3.22 -17.48
N SER A 108 8.03 -3.85 -16.32
CA SER A 108 8.62 -5.20 -16.21
C SER A 108 7.87 -6.23 -17.04
N VAL A 109 6.54 -6.18 -17.07
CA VAL A 109 5.72 -7.09 -17.90
C VAL A 109 5.94 -6.84 -19.38
N LEU A 110 5.95 -5.58 -19.82
CA LEU A 110 6.18 -5.23 -21.23
C LEU A 110 7.57 -5.67 -21.72
N THR A 111 8.61 -5.53 -20.88
CA THR A 111 9.95 -6.01 -21.22
C THR A 111 10.00 -7.53 -21.39
N ILE A 112 9.24 -8.29 -20.60
CA ILE A 112 9.18 -9.76 -20.73
C ILE A 112 8.46 -10.17 -22.02
N LEU A 113 7.39 -9.47 -22.39
CA LEU A 113 6.61 -9.79 -23.59
C LEU A 113 7.27 -9.35 -24.90
N SER A 114 8.35 -8.57 -24.82
CA SER A 114 9.10 -8.05 -25.98
C SER A 114 10.38 -8.85 -26.28
N ASN A 115 10.66 -9.89 -25.51
CA ASN A 115 11.77 -10.84 -25.69
C ASN A 115 11.22 -12.25 -25.93
#